data_AF-A0A564TSI2-F1
#
_entry.id   AF-A0A564TSI2-F1
#
_cell.length_a   1.000
_cell.length_b   1.000
_cell.length_c   1.000
_cell.angle_alpha   90.00
_cell.angle_beta   90.00
_cell.angle_gamma   90.00
#
_symmetry.space_group_name_H-M   'P 1'
#
loop_
_entity.id
_entity.type
_entity.pdbx_description
1 polymer ?
#
loop_
_entity_poly.entity_id
_entity_poly.type
_entity_poly.pdbx_seq_one_letter_code
_entity_poly.pdbx_strand_id
1 'polypeptide(L)'
;MTTKKLTKLLALYLPYLLLGLVATNFGEAWRLAEGKELGDKIMSMMGTVPLAFASPLPSLHPLDLLVGLCCGAGLRLAVYLRGKNAKKYRHGMEYGSARWGGPKDIEPFLAPKFADNIILTKTERLKKSHYVDESEWTIFENTHEAIIDQETFDNVQRIRGNARRYPDGWGEAHPLTGLMYCADCGGKMYVHRVNNGKRDPQFTCSQYSKIPCGTLCGTQHRIRAEAVLTLITDMLRVIAEYSQNDRAEFIRTVQETQAAQQTADISKKRKRLAAAQKRAGELEKLICKIYEDNALGKLPDARYEALDAQYAKEQDALNAEITELEKAVTGYEQSRKSAEKFIALIDKYENFDTLTNTMLNEFVEKILVHERARKGSQDTTQEVEIYFNFVGRYIPPALQPVPLTPEEQEELRKKEERKDRLHQNYLRRKANGKQKEWEERYTAKRKAQVEAAKAAIRAEDMEKGIFTTVSQLPKQEPRKATLPASAAV
;
A
#
# COMPACT_ATOMS: atom_id res chain seq x y z
N MET A 1 -30.27 9.89 45.81
CA MET A 1 -29.63 8.57 46.01
C MET A 1 -30.73 7.51 45.99
N THR A 2 -30.65 6.46 45.17
CA THR A 2 -31.74 5.46 45.08
C THR A 2 -31.76 4.55 46.32
N THR A 3 -32.93 4.05 46.72
CA THR A 3 -33.11 3.17 47.91
C THR A 3 -32.17 1.96 47.88
N LYS A 4 -31.92 1.39 46.69
CA LYS A 4 -30.94 0.31 46.45
C LYS A 4 -29.47 0.71 46.67
N LYS A 5 -29.11 1.97 46.42
CA LYS A 5 -27.75 2.48 46.68
C LYS A 5 -27.56 2.75 48.17
N LEU A 6 -28.57 3.26 48.86
CA LEU A 6 -28.53 3.53 50.31
C LEU A 6 -28.40 2.23 51.13
N THR A 7 -29.22 1.22 50.83
CA THR A 7 -29.18 -0.10 51.50
C THR A 7 -27.82 -0.79 51.35
N LYS A 8 -27.22 -0.75 50.15
CA LYS A 8 -25.87 -1.29 49.92
C LYS A 8 -24.80 -0.55 50.71
N LEU A 9 -24.92 0.78 50.81
CA LEU A 9 -23.95 1.59 51.53
C LEU A 9 -24.05 1.35 53.06
N LEU A 10 -25.27 1.25 53.59
CA LEU A 10 -25.51 0.89 54.98
C LEU A 10 -24.97 -0.51 55.31
N ALA A 11 -25.27 -1.52 54.49
CA ALA A 11 -24.75 -2.88 54.68
C ALA A 11 -23.21 -2.94 54.63
N LEU A 12 -22.57 -2.06 53.85
CA LEU A 12 -21.11 -1.99 53.75
C LEU A 12 -20.46 -1.39 54.99
N TYR A 13 -21.05 -0.37 55.62
CA TYR A 13 -20.42 0.34 56.75
C TYR A 13 -20.91 -0.12 58.13
N LEU A 14 -22.09 -0.73 58.23
CA LEU A 14 -22.70 -1.18 59.48
C LEU A 14 -21.78 -2.07 60.35
N PRO A 15 -21.04 -3.06 59.82
CA PRO A 15 -20.16 -3.90 60.64
C PRO A 15 -19.01 -3.11 61.28
N TYR A 16 -18.48 -2.13 60.56
CA TYR A 16 -17.36 -1.31 61.03
C TYR A 16 -17.82 -0.29 62.08
N LEU A 17 -19.06 0.21 61.95
CA LEU A 17 -19.68 1.07 62.96
C LEU A 17 -19.96 0.29 64.25
N LEU A 18 -20.51 -0.93 64.14
CA LEU A 18 -20.76 -1.79 65.31
C LEU A 18 -19.47 -2.19 66.02
N LEU A 19 -18.43 -2.59 65.27
CA LEU A 19 -17.11 -2.91 65.85
C LEU A 19 -16.42 -1.67 66.43
N GLY A 20 -16.56 -0.50 65.80
CA GLY A 20 -16.06 0.76 66.32
C GLY A 20 -16.74 1.17 67.63
N LEU A 21 -18.05 0.94 67.75
CA LEU A 21 -18.80 1.18 68.99
C LEU A 21 -18.34 0.26 70.12
N VAL A 22 -18.13 -1.03 69.86
CA VAL A 22 -17.55 -1.95 70.87
C VAL A 22 -16.13 -1.54 71.26
N ALA A 23 -15.35 -1.00 70.32
CA ALA A 23 -13.99 -0.55 70.58
C ALA A 23 -13.90 0.70 71.48
N THR A 24 -15.01 1.38 71.77
CA THR A 24 -15.03 2.49 72.75
C THR A 24 -14.66 2.01 74.17
N ASN A 25 -14.95 0.75 74.50
CA ASN A 25 -14.61 0.15 75.79
C ASN A 25 -13.08 0.01 75.99
N PHE A 26 -12.28 0.03 74.91
CA PHE A 26 -10.81 0.16 75.03
C PHE A 26 -10.38 1.56 75.48
N GLY A 27 -11.10 2.61 75.05
CA GLY A 27 -10.91 3.97 75.57
C GLY A 27 -11.28 4.06 77.04
N GLU A 28 -12.37 3.40 77.43
CA GLU A 28 -12.78 3.31 78.84
C GLU A 28 -11.75 2.56 79.70
N ALA A 29 -11.21 1.43 79.21
CA ALA A 29 -10.14 0.71 79.89
C ALA A 29 -8.89 1.57 80.08
N TRP A 30 -8.53 2.39 79.07
CA TRP A 30 -7.41 3.33 79.16
C TRP A 30 -7.64 4.47 80.16
N ARG A 31 -8.89 4.89 80.33
CA ARG A 31 -9.29 5.90 81.31
C ARG A 31 -9.26 5.35 82.74
N LEU A 32 -9.61 4.08 82.92
CA LEU A 32 -9.56 3.37 84.21
C LEU A 32 -8.14 2.94 84.62
N ALA A 33 -7.19 2.91 83.68
CA ALA A 33 -5.81 2.53 83.93
C ALA A 33 -5.02 3.64 84.64
N GLU A 34 -4.46 3.31 85.81
CA GLU A 34 -3.61 4.20 86.61
C GLU A 34 -2.13 3.98 86.29
N GLY A 35 -1.38 5.08 86.14
CA GLY A 35 0.06 5.08 85.85
C GLY A 35 0.55 6.47 85.40
N LYS A 36 1.74 6.89 85.86
CA LYS A 36 2.34 8.18 85.48
C LYS A 36 3.15 8.10 84.19
N GLU A 37 3.80 6.96 83.96
CA GLU A 37 4.56 6.66 82.74
C GLU A 37 3.73 5.81 81.77
N LEU A 38 4.02 5.96 80.47
CA LEU A 38 3.26 5.29 79.39
C LEU A 38 3.29 3.75 79.52
N GLY A 39 4.44 3.18 79.91
CA GLY A 39 4.61 1.73 80.07
C GLY A 39 3.77 1.15 81.21
N ASP A 40 3.78 1.81 82.37
CA ASP A 40 3.00 1.39 83.55
C ASP A 40 1.50 1.46 83.28
N LYS A 41 1.07 2.48 82.54
CA LYS A 41 -0.33 2.66 82.17
C LYS A 41 -0.83 1.58 81.20
N ILE A 42 0.02 1.14 80.26
CA ILE A 42 -0.31 0.02 79.34
C ILE A 42 -0.45 -1.29 80.12
N MET A 43 0.43 -1.55 81.08
CA MET A 43 0.36 -2.76 81.92
C MET A 43 -0.87 -2.75 82.83
N SER A 44 -1.18 -1.59 83.42
CA SER A 44 -2.39 -1.36 84.22
C SER A 44 -3.67 -1.56 83.40
N MET A 45 -3.67 -1.11 82.14
CA MET A 45 -4.80 -1.29 81.22
C MET A 45 -5.17 -2.77 81.00
N MET A 46 -4.21 -3.69 80.96
CA MET A 46 -4.51 -5.13 80.79
C MET A 46 -5.38 -5.69 81.93
N GLY A 47 -5.27 -5.13 83.14
CA GLY A 47 -6.13 -5.47 84.28
C GLY A 47 -7.51 -4.81 84.26
N THR A 48 -7.65 -3.66 83.60
CA THR A 48 -8.92 -2.90 83.53
C THR A 48 -9.77 -3.25 82.30
N VAL A 49 -9.20 -3.92 81.30
CA VAL A 49 -9.94 -4.40 80.11
C VAL A 49 -11.12 -5.32 80.48
N PRO A 50 -10.98 -6.35 81.34
CA PRO A 50 -12.12 -7.18 81.74
C PRO A 50 -13.25 -6.40 82.42
N LEU A 51 -12.91 -5.35 83.16
CA LEU A 51 -13.87 -4.46 83.83
C LEU A 51 -14.61 -3.58 82.81
N ALA A 52 -13.90 -2.99 81.85
CA ALA A 52 -14.50 -2.15 80.81
C ALA A 52 -15.38 -2.95 79.82
N PHE A 53 -15.09 -4.24 79.63
CA PHE A 53 -15.90 -5.14 78.81
C PHE A 53 -16.99 -5.89 79.59
N ALA A 54 -17.15 -5.64 80.90
CA ALA A 54 -18.21 -6.25 81.71
C ALA A 54 -19.62 -5.77 81.29
N SER A 55 -19.72 -4.54 80.78
CA SER A 55 -20.94 -4.00 80.16
C SER A 55 -20.79 -3.96 78.63
N PRO A 56 -21.72 -4.54 77.86
CA PRO A 56 -21.67 -4.56 76.40
C PRO A 56 -22.10 -3.23 75.74
N LEU A 57 -22.40 -2.20 76.54
CA LEU A 57 -22.80 -0.87 76.06
C LEU A 57 -21.55 -0.01 75.78
N PRO A 58 -21.56 0.78 74.69
CA PRO A 58 -20.43 1.66 74.36
C PRO A 58 -20.33 2.83 75.33
N SER A 59 -19.10 3.22 75.66
CA SER A 59 -18.88 4.43 76.46
C SER A 59 -19.10 5.69 75.61
N LEU A 60 -19.83 6.67 76.15
CA LEU A 60 -20.18 7.92 75.46
C LEU A 60 -19.21 9.06 75.77
N HIS A 61 -18.04 8.75 76.33
CA HIS A 61 -17.04 9.75 76.63
C HIS A 61 -16.35 10.22 75.32
N PRO A 62 -16.10 11.53 75.14
CA PRO A 62 -15.60 12.06 73.85
C PRO A 62 -14.29 11.41 73.36
N LEU A 63 -13.37 11.10 74.27
CA LEU A 63 -12.10 10.44 73.94
C LEU A 63 -12.29 8.98 73.54
N ASP A 64 -13.22 8.27 74.18
CA ASP A 64 -13.49 6.86 73.92
C ASP A 64 -14.20 6.67 72.57
N LEU A 65 -15.11 7.59 72.22
CA LEU A 65 -15.74 7.67 70.91
C LEU A 65 -14.72 7.93 69.78
N LEU A 66 -13.70 8.74 70.04
CA LEU A 66 -12.62 8.98 69.09
C LEU A 66 -11.79 7.70 68.87
N VAL A 67 -11.46 6.98 69.94
CA VAL A 67 -10.79 5.67 69.86
C VAL A 67 -11.63 4.68 69.04
N GLY A 68 -12.93 4.59 69.32
CA GLY A 68 -13.85 3.73 68.57
C GLY A 68 -13.93 4.07 67.08
N LEU A 69 -13.99 5.36 66.73
CA LEU A 69 -14.01 5.84 65.34
C LEU A 69 -12.70 5.51 64.62
N CYS A 70 -11.55 5.74 65.27
CA CYS A 70 -10.24 5.40 64.73
C CYS A 70 -10.09 3.89 64.48
N CYS A 71 -10.53 3.04 65.41
CA CYS A 71 -10.53 1.59 65.26
C CYS A 71 -11.43 1.12 64.10
N GLY A 72 -12.65 1.64 64.00
CA GLY A 72 -13.58 1.32 62.91
C GLY A 72 -13.05 1.75 61.53
N ALA A 73 -12.52 2.97 61.43
CA ALA A 73 -11.91 3.48 60.21
C ALA A 73 -10.64 2.70 59.82
N GLY A 74 -9.78 2.37 60.79
CA GLY A 74 -8.59 1.56 60.59
C GLY A 74 -8.90 0.16 60.08
N LEU A 75 -9.90 -0.51 60.66
CA LEU A 75 -10.35 -1.83 60.20
C LEU A 75 -10.90 -1.76 58.77
N ARG A 76 -11.67 -0.71 58.45
CA ARG A 76 -12.20 -0.49 57.10
C ARG A 76 -11.08 -0.27 56.08
N LEU A 77 -10.06 0.50 56.44
CA LEU A 77 -8.87 0.74 55.62
C LEU A 77 -8.08 -0.54 55.41
N ALA A 78 -7.86 -1.35 56.44
CA ALA A 78 -7.19 -2.64 56.34
C ALA A 78 -7.92 -3.59 55.37
N VAL A 79 -9.24 -3.72 55.49
CA VAL A 79 -10.05 -4.54 54.56
C VAL A 79 -10.02 -3.97 53.14
N TYR A 80 -10.05 -2.64 52.99
CA TYR A 80 -9.94 -1.99 51.69
C TYR A 80 -8.60 -2.29 50.99
N LEU A 81 -7.49 -2.14 51.71
CA LEU A 81 -6.15 -2.42 51.19
C LEU A 81 -6.00 -3.90 50.82
N ARG A 82 -6.51 -4.80 51.67
CA ARG A 82 -6.50 -6.25 51.38
C ARG A 82 -7.38 -6.61 50.17
N GLY A 83 -8.50 -5.92 49.98
CA GLY A 83 -9.35 -6.07 48.80
C GLY A 83 -8.71 -5.57 47.51
N LYS A 84 -7.96 -4.46 47.55
CA LYS A 84 -7.20 -3.97 46.38
C LYS A 84 -6.08 -4.91 45.98
N ASN A 85 -5.44 -5.55 46.96
CA ASN A 85 -4.36 -6.52 46.73
C ASN A 85 -4.88 -7.96 46.62
N ALA A 86 -6.20 -8.18 46.56
CA ALA A 86 -6.78 -9.50 46.41
C ALA A 86 -6.47 -10.03 45.02
N LYS A 87 -5.55 -10.98 44.97
CA LYS A 87 -5.26 -11.73 43.76
C LYS A 87 -6.51 -12.54 43.38
N LYS A 88 -7.01 -12.36 42.16
CA LYS A 88 -8.25 -13.00 41.66
C LYS A 88 -8.02 -14.47 41.31
N TYR A 89 -7.62 -15.28 42.28
CA TYR A 89 -7.47 -16.72 42.10
C TYR A 89 -8.80 -17.43 42.28
N ARG A 90 -9.12 -18.33 41.35
CA ARG A 90 -10.20 -19.29 41.53
C ARG A 90 -9.59 -20.57 42.10
N HIS A 91 -10.14 -21.05 43.22
CA HIS A 91 -9.72 -22.32 43.79
C HIS A 91 -10.01 -23.46 42.80
N GLY A 92 -8.98 -24.27 42.48
CA GLY A 92 -9.11 -25.47 41.67
C GLY A 92 -9.07 -25.30 40.15
N MET A 93 -8.65 -24.15 39.60
CA MET A 93 -8.49 -23.97 38.14
C MET A 93 -7.14 -23.34 37.79
N GLU A 94 -6.55 -23.80 36.69
CA GLU A 94 -5.31 -23.26 36.13
C GLU A 94 -5.45 -21.80 35.71
N TYR A 95 -4.37 -21.05 35.88
CA TYR A 95 -4.31 -19.65 35.50
C TYR A 95 -4.46 -19.52 33.97
N GLY A 96 -5.52 -18.86 33.50
CA GLY A 96 -5.79 -18.68 32.07
C GLY A 96 -6.87 -19.60 31.49
N SER A 97 -7.57 -20.41 32.30
CA SER A 97 -8.72 -21.19 31.83
C SER A 97 -9.78 -20.30 31.18
N ALA A 98 -10.05 -20.52 29.88
CA ALA A 98 -10.99 -19.71 29.10
C ALA A 98 -12.42 -19.78 29.67
N ARG A 99 -13.06 -18.63 29.84
CA ARG A 99 -14.51 -18.54 30.09
C ARG A 99 -15.21 -18.16 28.80
N TRP A 100 -16.29 -18.87 28.48
CA TRP A 100 -17.22 -18.43 27.42
C TRP A 100 -17.81 -17.05 27.77
N GLY A 101 -17.77 -16.15 26.79
CA GLY A 101 -18.28 -14.78 26.93
C GLY A 101 -19.75 -14.80 27.36
N GLY A 102 -20.11 -13.93 28.30
CA GLY A 102 -21.50 -13.69 28.68
C GLY A 102 -22.10 -12.56 27.86
N PRO A 103 -23.42 -12.30 27.98
CA PRO A 103 -24.10 -11.23 27.26
C PRO A 103 -23.48 -9.83 27.48
N LYS A 104 -22.86 -9.60 28.63
CA LYS A 104 -22.18 -8.33 28.95
C LYS A 104 -20.82 -8.18 28.28
N ASP A 105 -20.15 -9.29 27.99
CA ASP A 105 -18.82 -9.27 27.37
C ASP A 105 -18.94 -9.01 25.86
N ILE A 106 -20.05 -9.46 25.25
CA ILE A 106 -20.37 -9.23 23.82
C ILE A 106 -21.07 -7.88 23.58
N GLU A 107 -21.61 -7.24 24.63
CA GLU A 107 -22.38 -5.99 24.56
C GLU A 107 -21.69 -4.84 23.79
N PRO A 108 -20.36 -4.59 23.97
CA PRO A 108 -19.67 -3.55 23.21
C PRO A 108 -19.59 -3.82 21.70
N PHE A 109 -19.78 -5.08 21.29
CA PHE A 109 -19.67 -5.52 19.91
C PHE A 109 -21.02 -5.68 19.23
N LEU A 110 -22.13 -5.40 19.93
CA LEU A 110 -23.49 -5.41 19.39
C LEU A 110 -23.84 -4.05 18.77
N ALA A 111 -24.38 -4.08 17.55
CA ALA A 111 -25.04 -2.94 16.95
C ALA A 111 -26.36 -2.64 17.71
N PRO A 112 -26.73 -1.35 17.90
CA PRO A 112 -27.98 -0.96 18.57
C PRO A 112 -29.24 -1.50 17.88
N LYS A 113 -29.20 -1.63 16.56
CA LYS A 113 -30.28 -2.22 15.75
C LYS A 113 -30.02 -3.71 15.57
N PHE A 114 -31.03 -4.52 15.88
CA PHE A 114 -30.91 -5.98 15.84
C PHE A 114 -30.55 -6.53 14.44
N ALA A 115 -31.13 -5.97 13.38
CA ALA A 115 -30.90 -6.42 11.98
C ALA A 115 -29.46 -6.22 11.47
N ASP A 116 -28.70 -5.36 12.15
CA ASP A 116 -27.30 -5.06 11.81
C ASP A 116 -26.31 -5.97 12.54
N ASN A 117 -26.80 -6.96 13.29
CA ASN A 117 -25.99 -7.95 13.97
C ASN A 117 -26.02 -9.30 13.23
N ILE A 118 -24.85 -9.89 13.03
CA ILE A 118 -24.67 -11.29 12.61
C ILE A 118 -24.88 -12.17 13.84
N ILE A 119 -25.81 -13.11 13.75
CA ILE A 119 -26.15 -14.03 14.85
C ILE A 119 -25.17 -15.18 14.82
N LEU A 120 -24.35 -15.32 15.86
CA LEU A 120 -23.44 -16.46 16.02
C LEU A 120 -24.09 -17.57 16.85
N THR A 121 -24.65 -17.19 18.00
CA THR A 121 -25.38 -18.09 18.90
C THR A 121 -26.66 -17.42 19.40
N LYS A 122 -27.42 -18.11 20.25
CA LYS A 122 -28.64 -17.54 20.86
C LYS A 122 -28.34 -16.27 21.66
N THR A 123 -27.14 -16.15 22.24
CA THR A 123 -26.72 -15.07 23.12
C THR A 123 -25.64 -14.16 22.53
N GLU A 124 -24.85 -14.64 21.55
CA GLU A 124 -23.74 -13.88 20.96
C GLU A 124 -24.11 -13.43 19.56
N ARG A 125 -23.94 -12.13 19.32
CA ARG A 125 -24.13 -11.52 18.00
C ARG A 125 -23.04 -10.46 17.83
N LEU A 126 -22.60 -10.24 16.60
CA LEU A 126 -21.57 -9.27 16.27
C LEU A 126 -22.12 -8.25 15.29
N LYS A 127 -21.82 -6.97 15.49
CA LYS A 127 -22.13 -5.93 14.51
C LYS A 127 -21.52 -6.30 13.16
N LYS A 128 -22.29 -6.13 12.08
CA LYS A 128 -21.76 -6.24 10.72
C LYS A 128 -20.59 -5.26 10.55
N SER A 129 -19.56 -5.66 9.81
CA SER A 129 -18.51 -4.75 9.35
C SER A 129 -19.17 -3.66 8.52
N HIS A 130 -19.11 -2.42 9.00
CA HIS A 130 -19.46 -1.26 8.18
C HIS A 130 -18.21 -0.89 7.37
N TYR A 131 -18.42 -0.40 6.16
CA TYR A 131 -17.32 0.13 5.37
C TYR A 131 -16.77 1.36 6.09
N VAL A 132 -15.48 1.34 6.37
CA VAL A 132 -14.72 2.46 6.93
C VAL A 132 -13.90 3.03 5.79
N ASP A 133 -13.88 4.36 5.65
CA ASP A 133 -13.08 5.02 4.62
C ASP A 133 -11.58 4.72 4.82
N GLU A 134 -10.82 4.61 3.74
CA GLU A 134 -9.38 4.29 3.78
C GLU A 134 -8.59 5.27 4.65
N SER A 135 -9.05 6.54 4.76
CA SER A 135 -8.41 7.56 5.60
C SER A 135 -8.47 7.28 7.10
N GLU A 136 -9.41 6.44 7.55
CA GLU A 136 -9.54 6.04 8.96
C GLU A 136 -8.87 4.67 9.24
N TRP A 137 -8.24 4.06 8.23
CA TRP A 137 -7.57 2.77 8.41
C TRP A 137 -6.28 2.95 9.18
N THR A 138 -6.16 2.25 10.30
CA THR A 138 -4.88 2.11 11.00
C THR A 138 -4.25 0.78 10.60
N ILE A 139 -3.19 0.83 9.80
CA ILE A 139 -2.48 -0.34 9.31
C ILE A 139 -1.29 -0.63 10.24
N PHE A 140 -1.31 -1.79 10.88
CA PHE A 140 -0.19 -2.26 11.73
C PHE A 140 0.64 -3.28 10.96
N GLU A 141 1.78 -2.83 10.45
CA GLU A 141 2.69 -3.65 9.66
C GLU A 141 3.34 -4.76 10.51
N ASN A 142 3.66 -5.89 9.89
CA ASN A 142 4.46 -6.99 10.48
C ASN A 142 3.90 -7.62 11.77
N THR A 143 2.57 -7.66 11.93
CA THR A 143 1.93 -8.32 13.09
C THR A 143 2.05 -9.85 13.06
N HIS A 144 2.24 -10.43 11.87
CA HIS A 144 2.47 -11.85 11.65
C HIS A 144 3.51 -12.05 10.55
N GLU A 145 4.08 -13.25 10.49
CA GLU A 145 4.96 -13.65 9.39
C GLU A 145 4.21 -13.58 8.06
N ALA A 146 4.80 -12.87 7.10
CA ALA A 146 4.19 -12.66 5.79
C ALA A 146 4.15 -13.99 5.01
N ILE A 147 2.98 -14.33 4.46
CA ILE A 147 2.79 -15.52 3.61
C ILE A 147 3.48 -15.35 2.26
N ILE A 148 3.48 -14.13 1.75
CA ILE A 148 4.04 -13.74 0.46
C ILE A 148 4.96 -12.56 0.73
N ASP A 149 6.10 -12.52 0.06
CA ASP A 149 7.00 -11.39 0.15
C ASP A 149 6.34 -10.10 -0.36
N GLN A 150 6.71 -8.97 0.25
CA GLN A 150 6.12 -7.67 -0.08
C GLN A 150 6.29 -7.32 -1.57
N GLU A 151 7.39 -7.75 -2.18
CA GLU A 151 7.72 -7.45 -3.57
C GLU A 151 6.81 -8.18 -4.57
N THR A 152 6.56 -9.46 -4.35
CA THR A 152 5.57 -10.26 -5.09
C THR A 152 4.18 -9.65 -4.90
N PHE A 153 3.82 -9.24 -3.69
CA PHE A 153 2.55 -8.58 -3.42
C PHE A 153 2.41 -7.28 -4.24
N ASP A 154 3.40 -6.41 -4.17
CA ASP A 154 3.42 -5.12 -4.89
C ASP A 154 3.37 -5.32 -6.42
N ASN A 155 4.11 -6.31 -6.93
CA ASN A 155 4.07 -6.68 -8.36
C ASN A 155 2.67 -7.13 -8.79
N VAL A 156 2.00 -7.96 -7.98
CA VAL A 156 0.62 -8.39 -8.27
C VAL A 156 -0.35 -7.21 -8.20
N GLN A 157 -0.21 -6.30 -7.22
CA GLN A 157 -1.04 -5.10 -7.14
C GLN A 157 -0.84 -4.20 -8.38
N ARG A 158 0.40 -4.01 -8.85
CA ARG A 158 0.71 -3.30 -10.10
C ARG A 158 0.03 -3.96 -11.31
N ILE A 159 0.13 -5.29 -11.43
CA ILE A 159 -0.52 -6.04 -12.51
C ILE A 159 -2.05 -5.90 -12.45
N ARG A 160 -2.64 -5.92 -11.25
CA ARG A 160 -4.09 -5.74 -11.05
C ARG A 160 -4.57 -4.32 -11.32
N GLY A 161 -3.76 -3.31 -11.00
CA GLY A 161 -4.03 -1.91 -11.29
C GLY A 161 -4.09 -1.62 -12.80
N ASN A 162 -3.43 -2.46 -13.62
CA ASN A 162 -3.60 -2.43 -15.06
C ASN A 162 -4.96 -3.03 -15.46
N ALA A 163 -5.83 -2.20 -16.04
CA ALA A 163 -7.11 -2.65 -16.59
C ALA A 163 -6.91 -3.84 -17.55
N ARG A 164 -7.44 -5.01 -17.17
CA ARG A 164 -7.45 -6.20 -18.02
C ARG A 164 -8.37 -5.93 -19.21
N ARG A 165 -7.81 -5.92 -20.41
CA ARG A 165 -8.61 -5.99 -21.62
C ARG A 165 -8.92 -7.46 -21.90
N TYR A 166 -10.17 -7.75 -22.27
CA TYR A 166 -10.52 -9.07 -22.76
C TYR A 166 -9.58 -9.45 -23.91
N PRO A 167 -9.16 -10.74 -23.99
CA PRO A 167 -8.41 -11.18 -25.15
C PRO A 167 -9.21 -10.88 -26.42
N ASP A 168 -8.55 -10.43 -27.49
CA ASP A 168 -9.15 -9.83 -28.68
C ASP A 168 -9.95 -10.82 -29.58
N GLY A 169 -10.55 -11.87 -29.01
CA GLY A 169 -11.31 -12.90 -29.73
C GLY A 169 -10.44 -13.95 -30.44
N TRP A 170 -9.12 -13.97 -30.18
CA TRP A 170 -8.15 -14.85 -30.85
C TRP A 170 -7.25 -15.62 -29.87
N GLY A 171 -7.79 -16.06 -28.73
CA GLY A 171 -7.03 -16.81 -27.71
C GLY A 171 -6.40 -15.92 -26.64
N GLU A 172 -5.15 -16.19 -26.24
CA GLU A 172 -4.50 -15.59 -25.06
C GLU A 172 -3.98 -14.16 -25.27
N ALA A 173 -3.85 -13.42 -24.16
CA ALA A 173 -3.25 -12.09 -24.12
C ALA A 173 -1.74 -12.16 -24.45
N HIS A 174 -1.24 -11.16 -25.16
CA HIS A 174 0.19 -11.12 -25.51
C HIS A 174 1.05 -10.86 -24.26
N PRO A 175 2.25 -11.47 -24.08
CA PRO A 175 3.07 -11.30 -22.88
C PRO A 175 3.46 -9.85 -22.55
N LEU A 176 3.69 -9.02 -23.58
CA LEU A 176 3.99 -7.59 -23.43
C LEU A 176 2.78 -6.70 -23.07
N THR A 177 1.58 -7.28 -22.87
CA THR A 177 0.37 -6.51 -22.58
C THR A 177 0.48 -5.83 -21.21
N GLY A 178 0.32 -4.51 -21.17
CA GLY A 178 0.42 -3.73 -19.94
C GLY A 178 1.82 -3.19 -19.62
N LEU A 179 2.84 -3.58 -20.40
CA LEU A 179 4.23 -3.12 -20.23
C LEU A 179 4.64 -2.04 -21.25
N MET A 180 3.91 -1.91 -22.37
CA MET A 180 4.28 -1.05 -23.49
C MET A 180 3.63 0.34 -23.42
N TYR A 181 4.44 1.39 -23.55
CA TYR A 181 4.02 2.79 -23.53
C TYR A 181 4.68 3.59 -24.67
N CYS A 182 4.00 4.65 -25.08
CA CYS A 182 4.49 5.62 -26.06
C CYS A 182 5.39 6.64 -25.34
N ALA A 183 6.60 6.87 -25.86
CA ALA A 183 7.52 7.87 -25.28
C ALA A 183 6.99 9.31 -25.42
N ASP A 184 6.46 9.68 -26.59
CA ASP A 184 6.08 11.07 -26.89
C ASP A 184 4.81 11.52 -26.16
N CYS A 185 3.83 10.62 -25.99
CA CYS A 185 2.52 10.98 -25.41
C CYS A 185 2.23 10.30 -24.06
N GLY A 186 3.12 9.43 -23.56
CA GLY A 186 2.95 8.66 -22.33
C GLY A 186 1.79 7.66 -22.33
N GLY A 187 1.08 7.52 -23.46
CA GLY A 187 -0.09 6.65 -23.57
C GLY A 187 0.30 5.17 -23.65
N LYS A 188 -0.60 4.28 -23.21
CA LYS A 188 -0.40 2.83 -23.33
C LYS A 188 -0.37 2.41 -24.81
N MET A 189 0.37 1.36 -25.14
CA MET A 189 0.31 0.76 -26.47
C MET A 189 -0.52 -0.52 -26.43
N TYR A 190 -1.38 -0.69 -27.43
CA TYR A 190 -2.22 -1.87 -27.58
C TYR A 190 -1.72 -2.76 -28.70
N VAL A 191 -1.84 -4.06 -28.48
CA VAL A 191 -1.56 -5.06 -29.50
C VAL A 191 -2.67 -5.05 -30.54
N HIS A 192 -2.27 -5.07 -31.80
CA HIS A 192 -3.11 -5.27 -32.96
C HIS A 192 -2.47 -6.39 -33.78
N ARG A 193 -3.23 -7.45 -34.03
CA ARG A 193 -2.80 -8.51 -34.95
C ARG A 193 -3.23 -8.11 -36.36
N VAL A 194 -2.27 -7.91 -37.26
CA VAL A 194 -2.60 -7.46 -38.63
C VAL A 194 -3.27 -8.59 -39.41
N ASN A 195 -4.53 -8.43 -39.81
CA ASN A 195 -5.23 -9.42 -40.63
C ASN A 195 -4.94 -9.22 -42.12
N ASN A 196 -3.67 -9.29 -42.51
CA ASN A 196 -3.18 -9.07 -43.88
C ASN A 196 -2.45 -10.31 -44.45
N GLY A 197 -2.88 -11.52 -44.06
CA GLY A 197 -2.28 -12.79 -44.51
C GLY A 197 -1.03 -13.20 -43.72
N LYS A 198 -0.75 -12.56 -42.59
CA LYS A 198 0.26 -12.93 -41.58
C LYS A 198 -0.34 -12.74 -40.18
N ARG A 199 0.23 -13.36 -39.15
CA ARG A 199 -0.23 -13.22 -37.76
C ARG A 199 0.79 -12.48 -36.88
N ASP A 200 1.33 -11.39 -37.41
CA ASP A 200 2.39 -10.67 -36.71
C ASP A 200 1.76 -9.71 -35.68
N PRO A 201 1.98 -9.89 -34.37
CA PRO A 201 1.49 -8.96 -33.36
C PRO A 201 2.25 -7.63 -33.46
N GLN A 202 1.49 -6.52 -33.56
CA GLN A 202 2.02 -5.17 -33.65
C GLN A 202 1.44 -4.29 -32.55
N PHE A 203 2.29 -3.65 -31.77
CA PHE A 203 1.86 -2.67 -30.77
C PHE A 203 1.69 -1.30 -31.41
N THR A 204 0.58 -0.63 -31.14
CA THR A 204 0.28 0.73 -31.60
C THR A 204 -0.13 1.61 -30.44
N CYS A 205 0.31 2.87 -30.44
CA CYS A 205 -0.09 3.87 -29.44
C CYS A 205 -1.61 4.03 -29.38
N SER A 206 -2.20 3.89 -28.18
CA SER A 206 -3.65 4.01 -27.96
C SER A 206 -4.19 5.41 -28.26
N GLN A 207 -3.35 6.42 -28.05
CA GLN A 207 -3.73 7.82 -28.11
C GLN A 207 -3.81 8.35 -29.54
N TYR A 208 -3.10 7.70 -30.49
CA TYR A 208 -3.16 8.04 -31.90
C TYR A 208 -4.55 7.78 -32.51
N SER A 209 -5.17 6.65 -32.16
CA SER A 209 -6.46 6.21 -32.71
C SER A 209 -7.68 6.87 -32.06
N LYS A 210 -7.49 7.69 -31.02
CA LYS A 210 -8.60 8.44 -30.39
C LYS A 210 -9.08 9.54 -31.34
N ILE A 211 -10.39 9.68 -31.48
CA ILE A 211 -11.00 10.64 -32.41
C ILE A 211 -11.06 12.02 -31.73
N PRO A 212 -10.62 13.11 -32.40
CA PRO A 212 -10.04 13.15 -33.76
C PRO A 212 -8.65 12.50 -33.81
N CYS A 213 -8.45 11.57 -34.75
CA CYS A 213 -7.21 10.79 -34.86
C CYS A 213 -6.00 11.72 -35.00
N GLY A 214 -4.94 11.43 -34.27
CA GLY A 214 -3.70 12.22 -34.33
C GLY A 214 -3.65 13.47 -33.43
N THR A 215 -4.66 13.71 -32.59
CA THR A 215 -4.71 14.89 -31.70
C THR A 215 -3.73 14.82 -30.53
N LEU A 216 -3.66 13.67 -29.86
CA LEU A 216 -2.81 13.47 -28.68
C LEU A 216 -1.41 12.93 -29.03
N CYS A 217 -1.30 12.25 -30.16
CA CYS A 217 -0.05 11.74 -30.70
C CYS A 217 -0.11 12.01 -32.20
N GLY A 218 0.74 12.91 -32.72
CA GLY A 218 0.63 13.39 -34.11
C GLY A 218 0.80 12.29 -35.16
N THR A 219 1.45 11.18 -34.80
CA THR A 219 1.80 10.10 -35.70
C THR A 219 1.54 8.73 -35.07
N GLN A 220 1.45 7.71 -35.91
CA GLN A 220 1.16 6.34 -35.46
C GLN A 220 2.43 5.65 -34.98
N HIS A 221 2.75 5.76 -33.69
CA HIS A 221 3.84 4.97 -33.10
C HIS A 221 3.47 3.52 -33.07
N ARG A 222 4.27 2.72 -33.78
CA ARG A 222 4.02 1.29 -33.96
C ARG A 222 5.30 0.48 -34.02
N ILE A 223 5.30 -0.65 -33.35
CA ILE A 223 6.44 -1.57 -33.27
C ILE A 223 5.97 -3.03 -33.34
N ARG A 224 6.75 -3.90 -33.97
CA ARG A 224 6.47 -5.34 -33.99
C ARG A 224 6.81 -5.94 -32.63
N ALA A 225 5.96 -6.80 -32.09
CA ALA A 225 6.20 -7.37 -30.76
C ALA A 225 7.44 -8.26 -30.73
N GLU A 226 7.69 -9.02 -31.81
CA GLU A 226 8.88 -9.87 -31.97
C GLU A 226 10.18 -9.06 -31.80
N ALA A 227 10.27 -7.87 -32.41
CA ALA A 227 11.45 -7.01 -32.28
C ALA A 227 11.69 -6.54 -30.85
N VAL A 228 10.63 -6.35 -30.06
CA VAL A 228 10.76 -5.97 -28.64
C VAL A 228 11.18 -7.17 -27.80
N LEU A 229 10.62 -8.36 -28.06
CA LEU A 229 11.00 -9.60 -27.36
C LEU A 229 12.46 -9.98 -27.63
N THR A 230 12.94 -9.87 -28.87
CA THR A 230 14.35 -10.12 -29.20
C THR A 230 15.26 -9.14 -28.47
N LEU A 231 14.93 -7.85 -28.46
CA LEU A 231 15.70 -6.85 -27.73
C LEU A 231 15.77 -7.13 -26.23
N ILE A 232 14.65 -7.51 -25.59
CA ILE A 232 14.63 -7.88 -24.17
C ILE A 232 15.50 -9.12 -23.93
N THR A 233 15.36 -10.13 -24.78
CA THR A 233 16.10 -11.39 -24.65
C THR A 233 17.60 -11.15 -24.75
N ASP A 234 18.03 -10.39 -25.77
CA ASP A 234 19.44 -10.08 -25.99
C ASP A 234 20.01 -9.23 -24.85
N MET A 235 19.26 -8.23 -24.36
CA MET A 235 19.66 -7.45 -23.19
C MET A 235 19.80 -8.32 -21.94
N LEU A 236 18.82 -9.17 -21.63
CA LEU A 236 18.86 -10.04 -20.45
C LEU A 236 20.02 -11.04 -20.51
N ARG A 237 20.33 -11.61 -21.69
CA ARG A 237 21.50 -12.48 -21.87
C ARG A 237 22.80 -11.75 -21.58
N VAL A 238 23.01 -10.57 -22.18
CA VAL A 238 24.23 -9.80 -21.98
C VAL A 238 24.37 -9.35 -20.52
N ILE A 239 23.27 -8.95 -19.88
CA ILE A 239 23.25 -8.62 -18.45
C ILE A 239 23.62 -9.85 -17.60
N ALA A 240 23.05 -11.01 -17.91
CA ALA A 240 23.32 -12.24 -17.17
C ALA A 240 24.80 -12.67 -17.30
N GLU A 241 25.36 -12.64 -18.51
CA GLU A 241 26.78 -12.88 -18.75
C GLU A 241 27.66 -11.88 -17.98
N TYR A 242 27.31 -10.59 -18.01
CA TYR A 242 28.07 -9.56 -17.31
C TYR A 242 28.02 -9.73 -15.78
N SER A 243 26.84 -10.08 -15.25
CA SER A 243 26.64 -10.35 -13.82
C SER A 243 27.42 -11.58 -13.35
N GLN A 244 27.52 -12.63 -14.18
CA GLN A 244 28.30 -13.84 -13.86
C GLN A 244 29.80 -13.59 -13.86
N ASN A 245 30.29 -12.74 -14.76
CA ASN A 245 31.71 -12.44 -14.91
C ASN A 245 32.25 -11.47 -13.84
N ASP A 246 31.53 -10.36 -13.57
CA ASP A 246 31.94 -9.39 -12.55
C ASP A 246 30.72 -8.75 -11.85
N ARG A 247 30.27 -9.42 -10.79
CA ARG A 247 29.16 -8.98 -9.96
C ARG A 247 29.40 -7.61 -9.33
N ALA A 248 30.63 -7.33 -8.90
CA ALA A 248 30.96 -6.09 -8.18
C ALA A 248 30.98 -4.90 -9.13
N GLU A 249 31.55 -5.08 -10.33
CA GLU A 249 31.54 -4.05 -11.37
C GLU A 249 30.12 -3.80 -11.89
N PHE A 250 29.30 -4.85 -12.05
CA PHE A 250 27.90 -4.68 -12.41
C PHE A 250 27.14 -3.81 -11.40
N ILE A 251 27.25 -4.11 -10.10
CA ILE A 251 26.59 -3.30 -9.06
C ILE A 251 27.07 -1.84 -9.12
N ARG A 252 28.37 -1.61 -9.30
CA ARG A 252 28.92 -0.26 -9.41
C ARG A 252 28.37 0.49 -10.63
N THR A 253 28.41 -0.12 -11.81
CA THR A 253 27.96 0.51 -13.06
C THR A 253 26.45 0.78 -13.05
N VAL A 254 25.65 -0.11 -12.48
CA VAL A 254 24.21 0.12 -12.26
C VAL A 254 23.98 1.30 -11.33
N GLN A 255 24.68 1.35 -10.19
CA GLN A 255 24.55 2.44 -9.23
C GLN A 255 24.97 3.79 -9.82
N GLU A 256 26.04 3.82 -10.61
CA GLU A 256 26.50 5.01 -11.33
C GLU A 256 25.49 5.46 -12.40
N THR A 257 24.96 4.52 -13.18
CA THR A 257 23.96 4.80 -14.22
C THR A 257 22.67 5.34 -13.60
N GLN A 258 22.22 4.75 -12.49
CA GLN A 258 21.06 5.23 -11.73
C GLN A 258 21.31 6.61 -11.13
N ALA A 259 22.51 6.85 -10.57
CA ALA A 259 22.89 8.16 -10.05
C ALA A 259 22.93 9.23 -11.15
N ALA A 260 23.43 8.88 -12.34
CA ALA A 260 23.44 9.77 -13.50
C ALA A 260 22.03 10.03 -14.06
N GLN A 261 21.14 9.03 -13.97
CA GLN A 261 19.73 9.15 -14.33
C GLN A 261 18.86 9.78 -13.23
N GLN A 262 19.45 10.22 -12.10
CA GLN A 262 18.73 11.06 -11.15
C GLN A 262 18.20 12.27 -11.90
N THR A 263 16.89 12.29 -12.09
CA THR A 263 16.23 13.40 -12.74
C THR A 263 16.52 14.65 -11.92
N ALA A 264 16.71 15.78 -12.60
CA ALA A 264 16.81 17.07 -11.94
C ALA A 264 15.69 17.28 -10.91
N ASP A 265 14.54 16.62 -11.10
CA ASP A 265 13.40 16.64 -10.21
C ASP A 265 13.60 15.87 -8.91
N ILE A 266 14.26 14.70 -8.88
CA ILE A 266 14.64 14.04 -7.62
C ILE A 266 15.64 14.92 -6.84
N SER A 267 16.61 15.50 -7.53
CA SER A 267 17.59 16.43 -6.92
C SER A 267 16.90 17.66 -6.32
N LYS A 268 15.94 18.26 -7.05
CA LYS A 268 15.11 19.36 -6.55
C LYS A 268 14.27 18.93 -5.35
N LYS A 269 13.61 17.77 -5.40
CA LYS A 269 12.80 17.22 -4.30
C LYS A 269 13.64 17.00 -3.05
N ARG A 270 14.87 16.48 -3.19
CA ARG A 270 15.80 16.29 -2.07
C ARG A 270 16.25 17.62 -1.46
N LYS A 271 16.56 18.62 -2.29
CA LYS A 271 16.87 19.99 -1.82
C LYS A 271 15.68 20.62 -1.10
N ARG A 272 14.47 20.44 -1.63
CA ARG A 272 13.23 20.95 -1.02
C ARG A 272 12.93 20.25 0.30
N LEU A 273 13.11 18.95 0.38
CA LEU A 273 12.96 18.15 1.59
C LEU A 273 13.89 18.67 2.70
N ALA A 274 15.17 18.84 2.38
CA ALA A 274 16.15 19.38 3.34
C ALA A 274 15.79 20.80 3.80
N ALA A 275 15.27 21.64 2.90
CA ALA A 275 14.82 22.99 3.24
C ALA A 275 13.56 22.97 4.13
N ALA A 276 12.59 22.10 3.83
CA ALA A 276 11.37 21.94 4.61
C ALA A 276 11.67 21.39 6.02
N GLN A 277 12.51 20.36 6.14
CA GLN A 277 12.97 19.83 7.42
C GLN A 277 13.71 20.89 8.25
N LYS A 278 14.57 21.70 7.61
CA LYS A 278 15.26 22.81 8.28
C LYS A 278 14.26 23.84 8.81
N ARG A 279 13.26 24.22 8.01
CA ARG A 279 12.22 25.18 8.41
C ARG A 279 11.36 24.63 9.55
N ALA A 280 10.98 23.36 9.51
CA ALA A 280 10.24 22.71 10.59
C ALA A 280 11.03 22.74 11.91
N GLY A 281 12.34 22.43 11.88
CA GLY A 281 13.20 22.53 13.06
C GLY A 281 13.46 23.97 13.54
N GLU A 282 13.38 24.98 12.67
CA GLU A 282 13.41 26.39 13.08
C GLU A 282 12.10 26.80 13.77
N LEU A 283 10.95 26.34 13.26
CA LEU A 283 9.64 26.60 13.86
C LEU A 283 9.53 26.01 15.27
N GLU A 284 10.00 24.79 15.51
CA GLU A 284 10.02 24.20 16.86
C GLU A 284 10.77 25.09 17.85
N LYS A 285 11.94 25.62 17.46
CA LYS A 285 12.72 26.54 18.31
C LYS A 285 11.98 27.84 18.57
N LEU A 286 11.24 28.36 17.59
CA LEU A 286 10.45 29.59 17.75
C LEU A 286 9.25 29.36 18.68
N ILE A 287 8.57 28.22 18.54
CA ILE A 287 7.46 27.82 19.42
C ILE A 287 7.94 27.70 20.86
N CYS A 288 9.07 27.04 21.12
CA CYS A 288 9.65 26.96 22.46
C CYS A 288 9.91 28.36 23.06
N LYS A 289 10.51 29.27 22.29
CA LYS A 289 10.79 30.64 22.77
C LYS A 289 9.52 31.43 23.07
N ILE A 290 8.50 31.33 22.23
CA ILE A 290 7.24 32.05 22.41
C ILE A 290 6.49 31.53 23.64
N TYR A 291 6.55 30.22 23.89
CA TYR A 291 6.03 29.63 25.12
C TYR A 291 6.78 30.15 26.35
N GLU A 292 8.11 30.22 26.31
CA GLU A 292 8.93 30.79 27.39
C GLU A 292 8.59 32.27 27.67
N ASP A 293 8.49 33.11 26.63
CA ASP A 293 8.18 34.53 26.78
C ASP A 293 6.74 34.78 27.25
N ASN A 294 5.78 33.91 26.90
CA ASN A 294 4.44 33.93 27.48
C ASN A 294 4.46 33.54 28.96
N ALA A 295 5.14 32.44 29.32
CA ALA A 295 5.27 32.00 30.71
C ALA A 295 5.96 33.06 31.61
N LEU A 296 6.86 33.87 31.05
CA LEU A 296 7.51 35.00 31.71
C LEU A 296 6.65 36.28 31.74
N GLY A 297 5.46 36.27 31.14
CA GLY A 297 4.52 37.40 31.10
C GLY A 297 4.95 38.55 30.18
N LYS A 298 5.95 38.35 29.32
CA LYS A 298 6.39 39.37 28.35
C LYS A 298 5.44 39.46 27.14
N LEU A 299 4.68 38.40 26.89
CA LEU A 299 3.75 38.29 25.77
C LEU A 299 2.32 38.09 26.31
N PRO A 300 1.34 38.91 25.88
CA PRO A 300 -0.06 38.70 26.24
C PRO A 300 -0.64 37.41 25.63
N ASP A 301 -1.50 36.70 26.37
CA ASP A 301 -2.12 35.43 25.96
C ASP A 301 -2.80 35.50 24.58
N ALA A 302 -3.57 36.56 24.31
CA ALA A 302 -4.25 36.73 23.02
C ALA A 302 -3.27 36.82 21.83
N ARG A 303 -2.05 37.32 22.07
CA ARG A 303 -1.00 37.40 21.04
C ARG A 303 -0.30 36.04 20.88
N TYR A 304 -0.10 35.32 21.99
CA TYR A 304 0.43 33.97 21.99
C TYR A 304 -0.47 33.04 21.16
N GLU A 305 -1.78 33.00 21.43
CA GLU A 305 -2.73 32.13 20.72
C GLU A 305 -2.73 32.38 19.20
N ALA A 306 -2.65 33.65 18.78
CA ALA A 306 -2.60 34.00 17.36
C ALA A 306 -1.31 33.52 16.68
N LEU A 307 -0.16 33.64 17.35
CA LEU A 307 1.14 33.20 16.83
C LEU A 307 1.26 31.67 16.83
N ASP A 308 0.81 31.02 17.90
CA ASP A 308 0.77 29.57 18.02
C ASP A 308 -0.08 28.94 16.92
N ALA A 309 -1.28 29.47 16.68
CA ALA A 309 -2.15 29.03 15.59
C ALA A 309 -1.53 29.25 14.19
N GLN A 310 -0.72 30.28 14.01
CA GLN A 310 -0.02 30.53 12.74
C GLN A 310 1.11 29.52 12.52
N TYR A 311 1.94 29.27 13.55
CA TYR A 311 3.04 28.32 13.46
C TYR A 311 2.56 26.88 13.39
N ALA A 312 1.49 26.51 14.10
CA ALA A 312 0.87 25.19 13.99
C ALA A 312 0.40 24.91 12.55
N LYS A 313 -0.27 25.87 11.90
CA LYS A 313 -0.67 25.73 10.48
C LYS A 313 0.53 25.56 9.54
N GLU A 314 1.61 26.31 9.77
CA GLU A 314 2.83 26.19 8.96
C GLU A 314 3.51 24.83 9.20
N GLN A 315 3.54 24.36 10.44
CA GLN A 315 4.13 23.07 10.82
C GLN A 315 3.33 21.89 10.24
N ASP A 316 2.00 21.94 10.28
CA ASP A 316 1.14 20.92 9.66
C ASP A 316 1.37 20.86 8.14
N ALA A 317 1.43 22.02 7.48
CA ALA A 317 1.69 22.10 6.04
C ALA A 317 3.09 21.56 5.69
N LEU A 318 4.11 21.92 6.49
CA LEU A 318 5.48 21.42 6.29
C LEU A 318 5.60 19.93 6.57
N ASN A 319 4.94 19.40 7.60
CA ASN A 319 4.95 17.97 7.91
C ASN A 319 4.26 17.15 6.81
N ALA A 320 3.15 17.65 6.26
CA ALA A 320 2.51 17.05 5.09
C ALA A 320 3.43 17.10 3.85
N GLU A 321 4.12 18.23 3.62
CA GLU A 321 5.09 18.34 2.52
C GLU A 321 6.30 17.41 2.72
N ILE A 322 6.84 17.32 3.94
CA ILE A 322 7.96 16.45 4.30
C ILE A 322 7.58 15.00 4.09
N THR A 323 6.42 14.56 4.60
CA THR A 323 5.98 13.16 4.44
C THR A 323 5.79 12.78 2.97
N GLU A 324 5.22 13.65 2.14
CA GLU A 324 5.09 13.39 0.69
C GLU A 324 6.45 13.40 -0.04
N LEU A 325 7.35 14.34 0.30
CA LEU A 325 8.69 14.39 -0.27
C LEU A 325 9.55 13.21 0.18
N GLU A 326 9.45 12.78 1.44
CA GLU A 326 10.14 11.61 1.99
C GLU A 326 9.66 10.34 1.32
N LYS A 327 8.34 10.13 1.15
CA LYS A 327 7.81 9.00 0.36
C LYS A 327 8.38 8.98 -1.05
N ALA A 328 8.42 10.15 -1.71
CA ALA A 328 8.94 10.25 -3.07
C ALA A 328 10.46 9.98 -3.17
N VAL A 329 11.25 10.39 -2.17
CA VAL A 329 12.71 10.15 -2.13
C VAL A 329 13.03 8.73 -1.69
N THR A 330 12.37 8.20 -0.66
CA THR A 330 12.57 6.84 -0.16
C THR A 330 12.14 5.79 -1.17
N GLY A 331 11.02 6.00 -1.88
CA GLY A 331 10.63 5.15 -3.01
C GLY A 331 11.71 5.08 -4.10
N TYR A 332 12.45 6.18 -4.31
CA TYR A 332 13.58 6.20 -5.25
C TYR A 332 14.85 5.55 -4.68
N GLU A 333 15.14 5.72 -3.39
CA GLU A 333 16.30 5.09 -2.73
C GLU A 333 16.15 3.57 -2.56
N GLN A 334 14.92 3.07 -2.34
CA GLN A 334 14.64 1.63 -2.36
C GLN A 334 15.01 1.01 -3.70
N SER A 335 14.73 1.69 -4.83
CA SER A 335 15.20 1.27 -6.16
C SER A 335 16.74 1.15 -6.24
N ARG A 336 17.49 1.92 -5.45
CA ARG A 336 18.96 1.93 -5.45
C ARG A 336 19.60 0.72 -4.73
N LYS A 337 18.89 0.12 -3.76
CA LYS A 337 19.32 -1.13 -3.09
C LYS A 337 18.99 -2.40 -3.90
N SER A 338 18.55 -2.24 -5.13
CA SER A 338 17.87 -3.31 -5.84
C SER A 338 18.71 -4.01 -6.92
N ALA A 339 19.94 -3.55 -7.19
CA ALA A 339 20.87 -4.26 -8.09
C ALA A 339 21.16 -5.69 -7.62
N GLU A 340 21.35 -5.89 -6.31
CA GLU A 340 21.56 -7.23 -5.73
C GLU A 340 20.35 -8.13 -5.87
N LYS A 341 19.14 -7.57 -5.74
CA LYS A 341 17.88 -8.29 -5.98
C LYS A 341 17.71 -8.68 -7.44
N PHE A 342 18.09 -7.79 -8.35
CA PHE A 342 18.06 -8.07 -9.78
C PHE A 342 19.00 -9.21 -10.16
N ILE A 343 20.18 -9.28 -9.54
CA ILE A 343 21.10 -10.41 -9.69
C ILE A 343 20.46 -11.70 -9.15
N ALA A 344 19.84 -11.65 -7.97
CA ALA A 344 19.12 -12.80 -7.42
C ALA A 344 17.97 -13.27 -8.33
N LEU A 345 17.31 -12.34 -9.04
CA LEU A 345 16.31 -12.67 -10.07
C LEU A 345 16.94 -13.30 -11.30
N ILE A 346 18.10 -12.83 -11.76
CA ILE A 346 18.84 -13.48 -12.86
C ILE A 346 19.23 -14.90 -12.46
N ASP A 347 19.78 -15.08 -11.25
CA ASP A 347 20.21 -16.38 -10.75
C ASP A 347 19.04 -17.38 -10.60
N LYS A 348 17.82 -16.89 -10.40
CA LYS A 348 16.58 -17.71 -10.37
C LYS A 348 16.24 -18.32 -11.73
N TYR A 349 16.66 -17.71 -12.84
CA TYR A 349 16.33 -18.16 -14.20
C TYR A 349 17.57 -18.56 -14.98
N GLU A 350 17.72 -19.85 -15.29
CA GLU A 350 18.90 -20.38 -15.98
C GLU A 350 19.01 -19.94 -17.45
N ASN A 351 17.88 -19.75 -18.15
CA ASN A 351 17.84 -19.45 -19.59
C ASN A 351 16.73 -18.47 -19.97
N PHE A 352 17.00 -17.61 -20.96
CA PHE A 352 16.09 -16.57 -21.45
C PHE A 352 15.50 -16.83 -22.85
N ASP A 353 15.68 -18.03 -23.42
CA ASP A 353 15.26 -18.35 -24.80
C ASP A 353 13.76 -18.17 -25.04
N THR A 354 12.94 -18.50 -24.04
CA THR A 354 11.48 -18.29 -24.09
C THR A 354 11.04 -17.43 -22.91
N LEU A 355 10.79 -16.16 -23.18
CA LEU A 355 10.29 -15.22 -22.18
C LEU A 355 8.83 -15.52 -21.83
N THR A 356 8.61 -16.07 -20.63
CA THR A 356 7.27 -16.24 -20.08
C THR A 356 6.69 -14.90 -19.60
N ASN A 357 5.37 -14.81 -19.49
CA ASN A 357 4.70 -13.61 -18.99
C ASN A 357 5.12 -13.28 -17.54
N THR A 358 5.37 -14.30 -16.71
CA THR A 358 5.85 -14.13 -15.34
C THR A 358 7.25 -13.52 -15.32
N MET A 359 8.19 -14.06 -16.12
CA MET A 359 9.54 -13.49 -16.25
C MET A 359 9.49 -12.03 -16.70
N LEU A 360 8.69 -11.71 -17.72
CA LEU A 360 8.58 -10.34 -18.21
C LEU A 360 8.06 -9.37 -17.14
N ASN A 361 7.07 -9.77 -16.35
CA ASN A 361 6.55 -8.90 -15.29
C ASN A 361 7.51 -8.76 -14.11
N GLU A 362 8.33 -9.79 -13.81
CA GLU A 362 9.37 -9.76 -12.77
C GLU A 362 10.59 -8.92 -13.20
N PHE A 363 10.98 -8.94 -14.47
CA PHE A 363 12.16 -8.21 -14.96
C PHE A 363 11.85 -6.81 -15.48
N VAL A 364 10.70 -6.59 -16.12
CA VAL A 364 10.40 -5.34 -16.85
C VAL A 364 9.31 -4.54 -16.14
N GLU A 365 9.64 -3.28 -15.84
CA GLU A 365 8.70 -2.32 -15.25
C GLU A 365 7.82 -1.71 -16.36
N LYS A 366 8.47 -1.14 -17.37
CA LYS A 366 7.85 -0.47 -18.52
C LYS A 366 8.79 -0.41 -19.72
N ILE A 367 8.21 -0.33 -20.90
CA ILE A 367 8.93 -0.18 -22.18
C ILE A 367 8.39 1.05 -22.88
N LEU A 368 9.26 2.03 -23.16
CA LEU A 368 8.92 3.23 -23.92
C LEU A 368 9.35 3.05 -25.37
N VAL A 369 8.41 3.29 -26.29
CA VAL A 369 8.65 3.22 -27.73
C VAL A 369 8.57 4.63 -28.31
N HIS A 370 9.66 5.04 -28.94
CA HIS A 370 9.76 6.33 -29.63
C HIS A 370 9.25 6.25 -31.07
N GLU A 371 9.09 7.42 -31.70
CA GLU A 371 8.79 7.50 -33.12
C GLU A 371 9.92 6.87 -33.98
N ARG A 372 9.56 6.31 -35.14
CA ARG A 372 10.54 5.83 -36.12
C ARG A 372 11.26 7.01 -36.76
N ALA A 373 12.57 6.91 -36.94
CA ALA A 373 13.37 7.94 -37.59
C ALA A 373 12.85 8.30 -38.99
N ARG A 374 12.39 7.31 -39.78
CA ARG A 374 11.80 7.54 -41.10
C ARG A 374 10.45 6.85 -41.29
N LYS A 375 9.43 7.66 -41.60
CA LYS A 375 8.07 7.19 -41.88
C LYS A 375 7.99 6.39 -43.18
N GLY A 376 7.22 5.30 -43.17
CA GLY A 376 6.91 4.50 -44.37
C GLY A 376 8.05 3.65 -44.94
N SER A 377 9.25 3.70 -44.34
CA SER A 377 10.37 2.82 -44.71
C SER A 377 10.23 1.45 -44.02
N GLN A 378 10.56 0.37 -44.74
CA GLN A 378 10.66 -0.97 -44.15
C GLN A 378 11.90 -1.05 -43.25
N ASP A 379 13.03 -0.53 -43.73
CA ASP A 379 14.26 -0.42 -42.97
C ASP A 379 14.37 0.99 -42.37
N THR A 380 14.12 1.10 -41.07
CA THR A 380 14.27 2.32 -40.29
C THR A 380 14.77 1.97 -38.90
N THR A 381 15.53 2.87 -38.30
CA THR A 381 15.85 2.84 -36.88
C THR A 381 14.65 3.34 -36.08
N GLN A 382 14.50 2.82 -34.88
CA GLN A 382 13.48 3.20 -33.91
C GLN A 382 14.07 3.02 -32.52
N GLU A 383 14.01 4.05 -31.68
CA GLU A 383 14.50 3.96 -30.31
C GLU A 383 13.46 3.28 -29.42
N VAL A 384 13.94 2.37 -28.58
CA VAL A 384 13.15 1.66 -27.58
C VAL A 384 13.91 1.74 -26.26
N GLU A 385 13.26 2.29 -25.24
CA GLU A 385 13.81 2.32 -23.89
C GLU A 385 13.14 1.24 -23.05
N ILE A 386 13.94 0.41 -22.42
CA ILE A 386 13.46 -0.65 -21.53
C ILE A 386 13.86 -0.27 -20.10
N TYR A 387 12.87 -0.19 -19.23
CA TYR A 387 13.06 0.03 -17.81
C TYR A 387 12.88 -1.32 -17.12
N PHE A 388 13.97 -1.84 -16.59
CA PHE A 388 13.95 -3.05 -15.79
C PHE A 388 13.51 -2.71 -14.37
N ASN A 389 12.74 -3.62 -13.75
CA ASN A 389 12.50 -3.56 -12.31
C ASN A 389 13.87 -3.50 -11.62
N PHE A 390 13.98 -2.71 -10.54
CA PHE A 390 15.16 -2.59 -9.70
C PHE A 390 16.38 -1.86 -10.29
N VAL A 391 16.59 -1.93 -11.60
CA VAL A 391 17.76 -1.34 -12.28
C VAL A 391 17.40 -0.04 -13.01
N GLY A 392 16.15 0.11 -13.46
CA GLY A 392 15.72 1.24 -14.28
C GLY A 392 16.19 1.10 -15.74
N ARG A 393 16.53 2.20 -16.40
CA ARG A 393 17.08 2.17 -17.77
C ARG A 393 18.55 1.77 -17.68
N TYR A 394 18.86 0.51 -17.94
CA TYR A 394 20.24 0.02 -17.99
C TYR A 394 20.55 -0.52 -19.38
N ILE A 395 21.65 -0.04 -19.94
CA ILE A 395 22.19 -0.53 -21.21
C ILE A 395 23.58 -1.06 -20.88
N PRO A 396 23.81 -2.39 -20.98
CA PRO A 396 25.12 -2.97 -20.76
C PRO A 396 26.19 -2.28 -21.62
N PRO A 397 27.42 -2.10 -21.12
CA PRO A 397 28.51 -1.49 -21.89
C PRO A 397 28.71 -2.10 -23.28
N ALA A 398 28.57 -3.43 -23.40
CA ALA A 398 28.67 -4.15 -24.66
C ALA A 398 27.58 -3.79 -25.70
N LEU A 399 26.43 -3.29 -25.24
CA LEU A 399 25.31 -2.88 -26.09
C LEU A 399 25.19 -1.35 -26.18
N GLN A 400 26.14 -0.60 -25.63
CA GLN A 400 26.17 0.84 -25.83
C GLN A 400 26.39 1.14 -27.31
N PRO A 401 25.71 2.15 -27.87
CA PRO A 401 25.88 2.52 -29.26
C PRO A 401 27.32 2.96 -29.49
N VAL A 402 28.12 2.08 -30.09
CA VAL A 402 29.48 2.41 -30.52
C VAL A 402 29.36 3.48 -31.60
N PRO A 403 30.11 4.59 -31.51
CA PRO A 403 30.11 5.57 -32.58
C PRO A 403 30.55 4.90 -33.87
N LEU A 404 29.63 4.87 -34.85
CA LEU A 404 29.87 4.28 -36.17
C LEU A 404 31.14 4.86 -36.78
N THR A 405 31.93 4.01 -37.44
CA THR A 405 33.12 4.46 -38.16
C THR A 405 32.73 5.46 -39.26
N PRO A 406 33.63 6.39 -39.66
CA PRO A 406 33.32 7.35 -40.73
C PRO A 406 32.84 6.70 -42.03
N GLU A 407 33.35 5.50 -42.35
CA GLU A 407 32.94 4.70 -43.51
C GLU A 407 31.51 4.19 -43.38
N GLU A 408 31.13 3.61 -42.23
CA GLU A 408 29.76 3.14 -41.97
C GLU A 408 28.75 4.29 -41.92
N GLN A 409 29.16 5.45 -41.39
CA GLN A 409 28.35 6.67 -41.42
C GLN A 409 28.10 7.13 -42.87
N GLU A 410 29.13 7.09 -43.72
CA GLU A 410 28.98 7.41 -45.13
C GLU A 410 28.09 6.40 -45.87
N GLU A 411 28.20 5.11 -45.56
CA GLU A 411 27.28 4.11 -46.10
C GLU A 411 25.83 4.35 -45.70
N LEU A 412 25.57 4.69 -44.43
CA LEU A 412 24.24 5.03 -43.94
C LEU A 412 23.70 6.26 -44.67
N ARG A 413 24.52 7.31 -44.86
CA ARG A 413 24.16 8.49 -45.67
C ARG A 413 23.80 8.10 -47.11
N LYS A 414 24.65 7.31 -47.78
CA LYS A 414 24.36 6.81 -49.15
C LYS A 414 23.07 5.99 -49.21
N LYS A 415 22.80 5.17 -48.20
CA LYS A 415 21.55 4.39 -48.07
C LYS A 415 20.34 5.33 -47.90
N GLU A 416 20.45 6.37 -47.09
CA GLU A 416 19.39 7.38 -46.89
C GLU A 416 19.14 8.22 -48.14
N GLU A 417 20.19 8.73 -48.79
CA GLU A 417 20.11 9.46 -50.06
C GLU A 417 19.43 8.61 -51.16
N ARG A 418 19.79 7.32 -51.25
CA ARG A 418 19.13 6.39 -52.17
C ARG A 418 17.64 6.28 -51.85
N LYS A 419 17.27 6.21 -50.58
CA LYS A 419 15.87 6.16 -50.15
C LYS A 419 15.12 7.46 -50.46
N ASP A 420 15.75 8.62 -50.34
CA ASP A 420 15.15 9.92 -50.67
C ASP A 420 14.95 10.08 -52.17
N ARG A 421 15.94 9.70 -52.98
CA ARG A 421 15.82 9.67 -54.44
C ARG A 421 14.67 8.77 -54.90
N LEU A 422 14.52 7.59 -54.31
CA LEU A 422 13.40 6.68 -54.61
C LEU A 422 12.05 7.28 -54.19
N HIS A 423 11.99 7.98 -53.06
CA HIS A 423 10.80 8.66 -52.59
C HIS A 423 10.39 9.81 -53.53
N GLN A 424 11.34 10.63 -53.98
CA GLN A 424 11.09 11.69 -54.97
C GLN A 424 10.59 11.12 -56.30
N ASN A 425 11.19 10.01 -56.78
CA ASN A 425 10.72 9.33 -57.98
C ASN A 425 9.31 8.76 -57.82
N TYR A 426 8.95 8.29 -56.62
CA TYR A 426 7.58 7.89 -56.31
C TYR A 426 6.62 9.09 -56.34
N LEU A 427 6.95 10.23 -55.73
CA LEU A 427 6.13 11.43 -55.77
C LEU A 427 5.91 11.93 -57.21
N ARG A 428 6.95 11.92 -58.04
CA ARG A 428 6.85 12.23 -59.48
C ARG A 428 5.90 11.28 -60.22
N ARG A 429 5.98 9.96 -59.95
CA ARG A 429 5.05 8.97 -60.53
C ARG A 429 3.61 9.15 -60.07
N LYS A 430 3.42 9.57 -58.81
CA LYS A 430 2.11 9.85 -58.23
C LYS A 430 1.48 11.09 -58.87
N ALA A 431 2.26 12.17 -59.04
CA ALA A 431 1.81 13.38 -59.73
C ALA A 431 1.45 13.12 -61.19
N ASN A 432 2.21 12.28 -61.88
CA ASN A 432 2.01 11.96 -63.29
C ASN A 432 0.96 10.86 -63.55
N GLY A 433 0.21 10.41 -62.55
CA GLY A 433 -0.84 9.39 -62.69
C GLY A 433 -0.37 7.95 -62.92
N LYS A 434 0.86 7.72 -63.40
CA LYS A 434 1.46 6.40 -63.67
C LYS A 434 1.43 5.45 -62.46
N GLN A 435 1.47 5.99 -61.25
CA GLN A 435 1.34 5.19 -60.02
C GLN A 435 -0.04 4.52 -59.92
N LYS A 436 -1.11 5.22 -60.32
CA LYS A 436 -2.49 4.71 -60.28
C LYS A 436 -2.71 3.60 -61.30
N GLU A 437 -2.19 3.75 -62.53
CA GLU A 437 -2.22 2.70 -63.56
C GLU A 437 -1.48 1.43 -63.10
N TRP A 438 -0.33 1.60 -62.44
CA TRP A 438 0.40 0.48 -61.85
C TRP A 438 -0.42 -0.20 -60.73
N GLU A 439 -1.06 0.58 -59.86
CA GLU A 439 -1.93 0.04 -58.80
C GLU A 439 -3.12 -0.72 -59.39
N GLU A 440 -3.83 -0.20 -60.37
CA GLU A 440 -4.96 -0.88 -61.02
C GLU A 440 -4.54 -2.22 -61.64
N ARG A 441 -3.36 -2.27 -62.28
CA ARG A 441 -2.84 -3.48 -62.93
C ARG A 441 -2.47 -4.60 -61.95
N TYR A 442 -1.97 -4.27 -60.76
CA TYR A 442 -1.41 -5.24 -59.82
C TYR A 442 -2.23 -5.46 -58.55
N THR A 443 -3.10 -4.52 -58.18
CA THR A 443 -3.84 -4.57 -56.91
C THR A 443 -4.81 -5.74 -56.87
N ALA A 444 -5.50 -6.08 -57.96
CA ALA A 444 -6.42 -7.20 -58.01
C ALA A 444 -5.72 -8.54 -57.70
N LYS A 445 -4.57 -8.80 -58.35
CA LYS A 445 -3.76 -10.00 -58.12
C LYS A 445 -3.23 -10.06 -56.68
N ARG A 446 -2.68 -8.95 -56.16
CA ARG A 446 -2.20 -8.88 -54.78
C ARG A 446 -3.32 -9.07 -53.76
N LYS A 447 -4.49 -8.49 -53.99
CA LYS A 447 -5.68 -8.64 -53.14
C LYS A 447 -6.14 -10.09 -53.10
N ALA A 448 -6.17 -10.77 -54.26
CA ALA A 448 -6.50 -12.20 -54.32
C ALA A 448 -5.49 -13.07 -53.54
N GLN A 449 -4.19 -12.81 -53.68
CA GLN A 449 -3.15 -13.52 -52.91
C GLN A 449 -3.30 -13.30 -51.40
N VAL A 450 -3.55 -12.07 -50.98
CA VAL A 450 -3.73 -11.72 -49.56
C VAL A 450 -5.01 -12.37 -49.00
N GLU A 451 -6.12 -12.35 -49.74
CA GLU A 451 -7.36 -13.02 -49.31
C GLU A 451 -7.21 -14.55 -49.25
N ALA A 452 -6.48 -15.16 -50.19
CA ALA A 452 -6.15 -16.59 -50.13
C ALA A 452 -5.32 -16.93 -48.88
N ALA A 453 -4.30 -16.11 -48.56
CA ALA A 453 -3.52 -16.27 -47.34
C ALA A 453 -4.39 -16.09 -46.07
N LYS A 454 -5.30 -15.11 -46.04
CA LYS A 454 -6.25 -14.97 -44.92
C LYS A 454 -7.18 -16.18 -44.82
N ALA A 455 -7.65 -16.73 -45.94
CA ALA A 455 -8.52 -17.90 -45.94
C ALA A 455 -7.81 -19.13 -45.39
N ALA A 456 -6.55 -19.37 -45.77
CA ALA A 456 -5.71 -20.42 -45.20
C ALA A 456 -5.55 -20.26 -43.68
N ILE A 457 -5.22 -19.04 -43.24
CA ILE A 457 -5.08 -18.72 -41.80
C ILE A 457 -6.40 -18.96 -41.04
N ARG A 458 -7.55 -18.58 -41.61
CA ARG A 458 -8.87 -18.81 -40.99
C ARG A 458 -9.20 -20.30 -40.92
N ALA A 459 -8.85 -21.09 -41.92
CA ALA A 459 -9.05 -22.54 -41.91
C ALA A 459 -8.26 -23.20 -40.77
N GLU A 460 -7.01 -22.81 -40.57
CA GLU A 460 -6.21 -23.26 -39.42
C GLU A 460 -6.83 -22.86 -38.07
N ASP A 461 -7.42 -21.67 -37.95
CA ASP A 461 -8.10 -21.24 -36.71
C ASP A 461 -9.37 -22.03 -36.42
N MET A 462 -10.10 -22.42 -37.46
CA MET A 462 -11.29 -23.26 -37.32
C MET A 462 -10.91 -24.67 -36.88
N GLU A 463 -9.81 -25.22 -37.40
CA GLU A 463 -9.27 -26.52 -36.96
C GLU A 463 -8.81 -26.49 -35.50
N LYS A 464 -8.17 -25.39 -35.08
CA LYS A 464 -7.74 -25.19 -33.68
C LYS A 464 -8.87 -24.79 -32.72
N GLY A 465 -10.10 -24.59 -33.22
CA GLY A 465 -11.26 -24.15 -32.42
C GLY A 465 -11.15 -22.71 -31.87
N ILE A 466 -10.21 -21.90 -32.38
CA ILE A 466 -9.97 -20.52 -31.95
C ILE A 466 -11.00 -19.57 -32.59
N PHE A 467 -11.46 -19.90 -33.80
CA PHE A 467 -12.40 -19.10 -34.56
C PHE A 467 -13.60 -19.94 -35.00
N THR A 468 -14.81 -19.41 -34.78
CA THR A 468 -16.07 -20.02 -35.23
C THR A 468 -16.86 -19.00 -36.02
N THR A 469 -17.39 -19.37 -37.19
CA THR A 469 -18.24 -18.45 -37.93
C THR A 469 -19.62 -18.36 -37.27
N VAL A 470 -20.27 -17.19 -37.36
CA VAL A 470 -21.63 -16.99 -36.82
C VAL A 470 -22.63 -18.00 -37.42
N SER A 471 -22.40 -18.46 -38.64
CA SER A 471 -23.18 -19.50 -39.32
C SER A 471 -23.04 -20.90 -38.72
N GLN A 472 -21.93 -21.18 -38.02
CA GLN A 472 -21.66 -22.46 -37.37
C GLN A 472 -22.11 -22.49 -35.91
N LEU A 473 -22.41 -21.32 -35.32
CA LEU A 473 -22.99 -21.25 -34.00
C LEU A 473 -24.45 -21.76 -34.05
N PRO A 474 -24.88 -22.57 -33.07
CA PRO A 474 -26.28 -22.97 -32.99
C PRO A 474 -27.14 -21.72 -32.86
N LYS A 475 -28.15 -21.58 -33.73
CA LYS A 475 -29.13 -20.49 -33.63
C LYS A 475 -29.88 -20.62 -32.31
N GLN A 476 -29.50 -19.81 -31.32
CA GLN A 476 -30.29 -19.67 -30.10
C GLN A 476 -31.37 -18.62 -30.36
N GLU A 477 -32.63 -18.97 -30.10
CA GLU A 477 -33.71 -17.99 -30.08
C GLU A 477 -33.47 -16.98 -28.95
N PRO A 478 -33.77 -15.68 -29.15
CA PRO A 478 -33.64 -14.67 -28.11
C PRO A 478 -34.55 -15.03 -26.94
N ARG A 479 -33.96 -15.49 -25.83
CA ARG A 479 -34.68 -15.71 -24.58
C ARG A 479 -34.92 -14.37 -23.90
N LYS A 480 -36.18 -14.05 -23.59
CA LYS A 480 -36.48 -12.95 -22.65
C LYS A 480 -35.77 -13.26 -21.33
N ALA A 481 -35.04 -12.29 -20.78
CA ALA A 481 -34.46 -12.41 -19.45
C ALA A 481 -35.60 -12.63 -18.44
N THR A 482 -35.77 -13.86 -17.95
CA THR A 482 -36.60 -14.13 -16.79
C THR A 482 -35.86 -13.59 -15.57
N LEU A 483 -36.29 -12.42 -15.09
CA LEU A 483 -35.94 -11.95 -13.75
C LEU A 483 -36.40 -13.01 -12.76
N PRO A 484 -35.54 -13.52 -11.86
CA PRO A 484 -35.97 -14.44 -10.82
C PRO A 484 -37.03 -13.74 -9.96
N ALA A 485 -38.13 -14.45 -9.67
CA ALA A 485 -39.25 -13.95 -8.88
C ALA A 485 -38.86 -13.47 -7.45
N SER A 486 -37.62 -13.71 -7.03
CA SER A 486 -37.05 -13.19 -5.78
C SER A 486 -36.74 -11.68 -5.82
N ALA A 487 -36.88 -11.01 -6.96
CA ALA A 487 -36.72 -9.55 -7.08
C ALA A 487 -38.06 -8.78 -7.07
N ALA A 488 -39.17 -9.48 -6.82
CA ALA A 488 -40.51 -8.88 -6.74
C ALA A 488 -41.21 -9.25 -5.41
N VAL A 489 -40.62 -8.87 -4.28
CA VAL A 489 -41.31 -8.48 -3.04
C VAL A 489 -40.48 -7.42 -2.33
#